data_AF-A0A815WB07-F1
#
_entry.id   AF-A0A815WB07-F1
#
_cell.length_a   1.000
_cell.length_b   1.000
_cell.length_c   1.000
_cell.angle_alpha   90.00
_cell.angle_beta   90.00
_cell.angle_gamma   90.00
#
_symmetry.space_group_name_H-M   'P 1'
#
loop_
_entity.id
_entity.type
_entity.pdbx_description
1 polymer ?
#
loop_
_entity_poly.entity_id
_entity_poly.type
_entity_poly.pdbx_seq_one_letter_code
_entity_poly.pdbx_strand_id
1 'polypeptide(L)'
;DLSRIFNGLVLTTPDRFQTAAQLTRVWRNECLRVLYDRLIDAQDRKFIDEKLQSLVEDQAVLKSHSEVIFRQPSLFGDYRTALDVGEAQIYEDIVDYDAARPIFEEILQEYNEQFTRMNLVLFEDAIEHLTRIYRVIRMDKGNALLVGVGGSGKASLTRLAAYAAHCEIFEIKLSRGYNESSFREDLKILYNKLGIENKKIVFMFGDQHVAEEGFLELINNMLTTGMVPALFADEER
;
A
#
# COMPACT_ATOMS: atom_id res chain seq x y z
N ASP A 1 -6.84 1.03 -14.95
CA ASP A 1 -7.69 1.03 -13.74
C ASP A 1 -8.51 -0.23 -13.56
N LEU A 2 -9.32 -0.66 -14.53
CA LEU A 2 -10.10 -1.90 -14.39
C LEU A 2 -9.24 -3.11 -13.99
N SER A 3 -8.10 -3.33 -14.65
CA SER A 3 -7.15 -4.39 -14.27
C SER A 3 -6.64 -4.27 -12.82
N ARG A 4 -6.45 -3.06 -12.29
CA ARG A 4 -6.02 -2.86 -10.89
C ARG A 4 -7.11 -3.23 -9.89
N ILE A 5 -8.37 -2.93 -10.23
CA ILE A 5 -9.55 -3.34 -9.44
C ILE A 5 -9.62 -4.87 -9.40
N PHE A 6 -9.50 -5.52 -10.56
CA PHE A 6 -9.50 -6.99 -10.65
C PHE A 6 -8.32 -7.62 -9.92
N ASN A 7 -7.12 -7.02 -9.96
CA ASN A 7 -5.97 -7.51 -9.20
C ASN A 7 -6.23 -7.55 -7.69
N GLY A 8 -7.03 -6.63 -7.14
CA GLY A 8 -7.45 -6.72 -5.74
C GLY A 8 -8.52 -7.77 -5.49
N LEU A 9 -9.46 -7.92 -6.42
CA LEU A 9 -10.51 -8.94 -6.32
C LEU A 9 -9.96 -10.36 -6.30
N VAL A 10 -8.87 -10.65 -7.03
CA VAL A 10 -8.26 -11.99 -7.06
C VAL A 10 -7.51 -12.36 -5.78
N LEU A 11 -7.38 -11.44 -4.81
CA LEU A 11 -6.87 -11.74 -3.47
C LEU A 11 -7.93 -12.47 -2.61
N THR A 12 -9.19 -12.47 -3.02
CA THR A 12 -10.27 -13.11 -2.28
C THR A 12 -10.18 -14.63 -2.34
N THR A 13 -10.43 -15.29 -1.20
CA THR A 13 -10.52 -16.75 -1.12
C THR A 13 -11.93 -17.19 -0.67
N PRO A 14 -12.40 -18.38 -1.10
CA PRO A 14 -13.71 -18.91 -0.68
C PRO A 14 -13.85 -19.07 0.84
N ASP A 15 -12.74 -19.24 1.56
CA ASP A 15 -12.74 -19.37 3.02
C ASP A 15 -13.17 -18.08 3.73
N ARG A 16 -12.89 -16.91 3.13
CA ARG A 16 -13.23 -15.58 3.67
C ARG A 16 -14.45 -14.95 3.01
N PHE A 17 -14.67 -15.22 1.72
CA PHE A 17 -15.70 -14.57 0.91
C PHE A 17 -16.63 -15.60 0.30
N GLN A 18 -17.78 -15.83 0.94
CA GLN A 18 -18.72 -16.89 0.58
C GLN A 18 -20.00 -16.37 -0.07
N THR A 19 -20.30 -15.07 0.10
CA THR A 19 -21.56 -14.47 -0.35
C THR A 19 -21.33 -13.41 -1.43
N ALA A 20 -22.34 -13.22 -2.29
CA ALA A 20 -22.33 -12.14 -3.27
C ALA A 20 -22.16 -10.76 -2.61
N ALA A 21 -22.80 -10.52 -1.46
CA ALA A 21 -22.67 -9.28 -0.72
C ALA A 21 -21.22 -9.00 -0.26
N GLN A 22 -20.53 -10.01 0.25
CA GLN A 22 -19.11 -9.90 0.64
C GLN A 22 -18.23 -9.60 -0.58
N LEU A 23 -18.41 -10.30 -1.70
CA LEU A 23 -17.66 -10.03 -2.93
C LEU A 23 -17.94 -8.64 -3.50
N THR A 24 -19.18 -8.17 -3.47
CA THR A 24 -19.54 -6.81 -3.89
C THR A 24 -18.95 -5.76 -2.96
N ARG A 25 -18.83 -6.05 -1.65
CA ARG A 25 -18.14 -5.17 -0.70
C ARG A 25 -16.65 -5.04 -1.03
N VAL A 26 -15.97 -6.15 -1.34
CA VAL A 26 -14.56 -6.10 -1.78
C VAL A 26 -14.44 -5.32 -3.09
N TRP A 27 -15.31 -5.58 -4.07
CA TRP A 27 -15.35 -4.80 -5.31
C TRP A 27 -15.50 -3.30 -5.06
N ARG A 28 -16.40 -2.91 -4.17
CA ARG A 28 -16.56 -1.51 -3.75
C ARG A 28 -15.26 -0.99 -3.16
N ASN A 29 -14.62 -1.71 -2.22
CA ASN A 29 -13.33 -1.32 -1.65
C ASN A 29 -12.29 -1.08 -2.75
N GLU A 30 -12.15 -2.02 -3.69
CA GLU A 30 -11.17 -1.92 -4.78
C GLU A 30 -11.45 -0.75 -5.73
N CYS A 31 -12.72 -0.44 -5.99
CA CYS A 31 -13.12 0.78 -6.68
C CYS A 31 -12.70 2.04 -5.91
N LEU A 32 -12.89 2.07 -4.59
CA LEU A 32 -12.47 3.21 -3.76
C LEU A 32 -10.94 3.39 -3.77
N ARG A 33 -10.18 2.30 -3.61
CA ARG A 33 -8.71 2.36 -3.58
C ARG A 33 -8.10 2.76 -4.92
N VAL A 34 -8.71 2.35 -6.03
CA VAL A 34 -8.18 2.64 -7.38
C VAL A 34 -8.70 3.97 -7.93
N LEU A 35 -9.94 4.36 -7.63
CA LEU A 35 -10.58 5.55 -8.21
C LEU A 35 -10.70 6.68 -7.19
N TYR A 36 -11.36 6.41 -6.06
CA TYR A 36 -11.76 7.43 -5.09
C TYR A 36 -10.56 8.09 -4.39
N ASP A 37 -9.53 7.33 -4.03
CA ASP A 37 -8.35 7.84 -3.32
C ASP A 37 -7.54 8.87 -4.14
N ARG A 38 -7.75 8.95 -5.47
CA ARG A 38 -7.11 9.94 -6.35
C ARG A 38 -7.89 11.26 -6.45
N LEU A 39 -9.12 11.30 -5.93
CA LEU A 39 -9.99 12.46 -6.04
C LEU A 39 -9.70 13.48 -4.93
N ILE A 40 -9.55 14.74 -5.33
CA ILE A 40 -9.30 15.86 -4.42
C ILE A 40 -10.57 16.66 -4.11
N ASP A 41 -11.57 16.63 -5.00
CA ASP A 41 -12.79 17.41 -4.88
C ASP A 41 -13.93 16.59 -4.23
N ALA A 42 -14.72 17.25 -3.39
CA ALA A 42 -15.83 16.62 -2.68
C ALA A 42 -17.00 16.23 -3.61
N GLN A 43 -17.22 16.98 -4.69
CA GLN A 43 -18.24 16.69 -5.69
C GLN A 43 -17.88 15.43 -6.48
N ASP A 44 -16.62 15.31 -6.89
CA ASP A 44 -16.14 14.10 -7.59
C ASP A 44 -16.26 12.85 -6.71
N ARG A 45 -15.90 12.97 -5.43
CA ARG A 45 -16.04 11.88 -4.45
C ARG A 45 -17.51 11.47 -4.29
N LYS A 46 -18.40 12.45 -4.11
CA LYS A 46 -19.84 12.21 -4.02
C LYS A 46 -20.39 11.56 -5.28
N PHE A 47 -19.94 11.98 -6.47
CA PHE A 47 -20.33 11.37 -7.74
C PHE A 47 -19.94 9.88 -7.79
N ILE A 48 -18.73 9.50 -7.35
CA ILE A 48 -18.34 8.10 -7.29
C ILE A 48 -19.19 7.32 -6.29
N ASP A 49 -19.43 7.86 -5.09
CA ASP A 49 -20.26 7.21 -4.09
C ASP A 49 -21.68 6.95 -4.62
N GLU A 50 -22.33 7.96 -5.21
CA GLU A 50 -23.65 7.85 -5.82
C GLU A 50 -23.66 6.86 -6.99
N LYS A 51 -22.60 6.84 -7.80
CA LYS A 51 -22.51 5.92 -8.93
C LYS A 51 -22.36 4.47 -8.48
N LEU A 52 -21.53 4.21 -7.48
CA LEU A 52 -21.38 2.88 -6.88
C LEU A 52 -22.68 2.42 -6.21
N GLN A 53 -23.38 3.32 -5.53
CA GLN A 53 -24.68 3.04 -4.93
C GLN A 53 -25.73 2.64 -5.98
N SER A 54 -25.88 3.45 -7.04
CA SER A 54 -26.81 3.14 -8.15
C SER A 54 -26.53 1.76 -8.76
N LEU A 55 -25.26 1.41 -9.01
CA LEU A 55 -24.92 0.11 -9.61
C LEU A 55 -25.33 -1.08 -8.73
N VAL A 56 -25.25 -0.94 -7.41
CA VAL A 56 -25.67 -1.97 -6.45
C VAL A 56 -27.20 -2.02 -6.36
N GLU A 57 -27.87 -0.87 -6.32
CA GLU A 57 -29.33 -0.78 -6.21
C GLU A 57 -30.08 -1.25 -7.47
N ASP A 58 -29.46 -1.13 -8.65
CA ASP A 58 -30.00 -1.64 -9.91
C ASP A 58 -30.09 -3.18 -9.94
N GLN A 59 -29.38 -3.87 -9.05
CA GLN A 59 -29.40 -5.32 -8.92
C GLN A 59 -30.23 -5.74 -7.71
N ALA A 60 -31.43 -6.29 -7.94
CA ALA A 60 -32.39 -6.62 -6.87
C ALA A 60 -31.81 -7.49 -5.74
N VAL A 61 -30.96 -8.46 -6.08
CA VAL A 61 -30.28 -9.36 -5.12
C VAL A 61 -29.26 -8.60 -4.27
N LEU A 62 -28.53 -7.64 -4.83
CA LEU A 62 -27.52 -6.89 -4.09
C LEU A 62 -28.15 -5.77 -3.26
N LYS A 63 -29.23 -5.17 -3.76
CA LYS A 63 -30.01 -4.14 -3.07
C LYS A 63 -30.50 -4.60 -1.69
N SER A 64 -30.90 -5.86 -1.53
CA SER A 64 -31.29 -6.40 -0.22
C SER A 64 -30.13 -6.53 0.78
N HIS A 65 -28.89 -6.35 0.33
CA HIS A 65 -27.67 -6.44 1.14
C HIS A 65 -26.88 -5.12 1.18
N SER A 66 -27.50 -3.98 0.83
CA SER A 66 -26.83 -2.68 0.81
C SER A 66 -26.14 -2.32 2.13
N GLU A 67 -26.73 -2.67 3.28
CA GLU A 67 -26.12 -2.40 4.60
C GLU A 67 -24.75 -3.06 4.74
N VAL A 68 -24.59 -4.30 4.28
CA VAL A 68 -23.32 -5.03 4.32
C VAL A 68 -22.33 -4.44 3.33
N ILE A 69 -22.78 -4.18 2.09
CA ILE A 69 -21.94 -3.69 1.00
C ILE A 69 -21.37 -2.29 1.32
N PHE A 70 -22.19 -1.41 1.91
CA PHE A 70 -21.83 -0.01 2.17
C PHE A 70 -21.39 0.26 3.61
N ARG A 71 -21.32 -0.75 4.49
CA ARG A 71 -20.80 -0.60 5.86
C ARG A 71 -19.48 0.16 5.90
N GLN A 72 -19.34 1.07 6.85
CA GLN A 72 -18.10 1.80 7.12
C GLN A 72 -17.54 1.40 8.49
N PRO A 73 -16.22 1.46 8.70
CA PRO A 73 -15.20 1.75 7.68
C PRO A 73 -15.00 0.60 6.67
N SER A 74 -14.28 0.86 5.58
CA SER A 74 -13.90 -0.15 4.57
C SER A 74 -12.42 -0.50 4.75
N LEU A 75 -12.15 -1.41 5.70
CA LEU A 75 -10.80 -1.84 6.08
C LEU A 75 -10.55 -3.26 5.57
N PHE A 76 -9.83 -3.37 4.46
CA PHE A 76 -9.46 -4.66 3.89
C PHE A 76 -7.96 -4.84 3.86
N GLY A 77 -7.49 -6.03 4.24
CA GLY A 77 -6.08 -6.37 4.26
C GLY A 77 -5.84 -7.77 4.80
N ASP A 78 -4.59 -8.21 4.74
CA ASP A 78 -4.11 -9.49 5.24
C ASP A 78 -3.17 -9.35 6.46
N TYR A 79 -3.31 -8.25 7.20
CA TYR A 79 -2.44 -7.92 8.33
C TYR A 79 -2.86 -8.53 9.68
N ARG A 80 -3.98 -9.27 9.76
CA ARG A 80 -4.44 -9.90 11.00
C ARG A 80 -3.41 -10.85 11.59
N THR A 81 -2.81 -11.66 10.73
CA THR A 81 -1.81 -12.68 11.11
C THR A 81 -0.39 -12.21 10.77
N ALA A 82 -0.15 -10.89 10.71
CA ALA A 82 1.14 -10.34 10.30
C ALA A 82 2.29 -10.63 11.27
N LEU A 83 2.00 -10.99 12.51
CA LEU A 83 3.02 -11.39 13.49
C LEU A 83 3.08 -12.91 13.68
N ASP A 84 2.13 -13.66 13.11
CA ASP A 84 2.00 -15.08 13.32
C ASP A 84 2.98 -15.84 12.42
N VAL A 85 4.07 -16.33 13.03
CA VAL A 85 5.13 -17.03 12.31
C VAL A 85 4.60 -18.33 11.70
N GLY A 86 4.65 -18.41 10.37
CA GLY A 86 4.26 -19.62 9.62
C GLY A 86 2.78 -19.67 9.25
N GLU A 87 1.98 -18.69 9.66
CA GLU A 87 0.60 -18.56 9.17
C GLU A 87 0.55 -17.79 7.85
N ALA A 88 -0.37 -18.21 6.97
CA ALA A 88 -0.62 -17.46 5.76
C ALA A 88 -1.36 -16.16 6.09
N GLN A 89 -0.85 -15.04 5.58
CA GLN A 89 -1.58 -13.77 5.56
C GLN A 89 -2.73 -13.89 4.55
N ILE A 90 -3.97 -13.92 5.03
CA ILE A 90 -5.17 -14.07 4.21
C ILE A 90 -5.90 -12.74 4.13
N TYR A 91 -6.18 -12.28 2.91
CA TYR A 91 -6.91 -11.03 2.68
C TYR A 91 -8.36 -11.15 3.16
N GLU A 92 -8.80 -10.22 4.00
CA GLU A 92 -10.13 -10.24 4.62
C GLU A 92 -10.69 -8.84 4.89
N ASP A 93 -11.97 -8.77 5.26
CA ASP A 93 -12.59 -7.57 5.82
C ASP A 93 -12.30 -7.52 7.32
N ILE A 94 -11.53 -6.53 7.76
CA ILE A 94 -11.14 -6.33 9.16
C ILE A 94 -12.28 -5.70 9.99
N VAL A 95 -13.46 -5.51 9.38
CA VAL A 95 -14.72 -5.14 10.02
C VAL A 95 -14.79 -3.68 10.44
N ASP A 96 -14.01 -3.27 11.43
CA ASP A 96 -14.06 -1.93 12.03
C ASP A 96 -12.73 -1.53 12.70
N TYR A 97 -12.71 -0.33 13.28
CA TYR A 97 -11.53 0.21 13.96
C TYR A 97 -11.19 -0.50 15.26
N ASP A 98 -12.19 -1.06 15.97
CA ASP A 98 -11.96 -1.77 17.22
C ASP A 98 -11.29 -3.13 16.97
N ALA A 99 -11.53 -3.73 15.81
CA ALA A 99 -10.80 -4.91 15.34
C ALA A 99 -9.42 -4.56 14.76
N ALA A 100 -9.28 -3.47 14.00
CA ALA A 100 -8.03 -3.12 13.33
C ALA A 100 -6.97 -2.52 14.28
N ARG A 101 -7.39 -1.70 15.25
CA ARG A 101 -6.48 -0.95 16.12
C ARG A 101 -5.58 -1.86 16.96
N PRO A 102 -6.08 -2.88 17.69
CA PRO A 102 -5.22 -3.73 18.52
C PRO A 102 -4.15 -4.46 17.69
N ILE A 103 -4.49 -4.89 16.48
CA ILE A 103 -3.55 -5.55 15.55
C ILE A 103 -2.38 -4.61 15.22
N PHE A 104 -2.67 -3.37 14.83
CA PHE A 104 -1.60 -2.42 14.52
C PHE A 104 -0.85 -1.88 15.74
N GLU A 105 -1.48 -1.84 16.91
CA GLU A 105 -0.81 -1.51 18.18
C GLU A 105 0.22 -2.59 18.53
N GLU A 106 -0.14 -3.87 18.37
CA GLU A 106 0.77 -5.00 18.55
C GLU A 106 1.92 -4.96 17.54
N ILE A 107 1.63 -4.78 16.25
CA ILE A 107 2.67 -4.63 15.21
C ILE A 107 3.62 -3.46 15.52
N LEU A 108 3.09 -2.34 16.02
CA LEU A 108 3.89 -1.19 16.40
C LEU A 108 4.77 -1.46 17.62
N GLN A 109 4.26 -2.24 18.58
CA GLN A 109 5.04 -2.69 19.73
C GLN A 109 6.25 -3.50 19.26
N GLU A 110 6.05 -4.51 18.41
CA GLU A 110 7.14 -5.41 17.99
C GLU A 110 8.14 -4.70 17.08
N TYR A 111 7.66 -3.78 16.24
CA TYR A 111 8.52 -2.88 15.50
C TYR A 111 9.44 -2.08 16.45
N ASN A 112 8.88 -1.53 17.53
CA ASN A 112 9.61 -0.67 18.48
C ASN A 112 10.62 -1.45 19.34
N GLU A 113 10.48 -2.76 19.47
CA GLU A 113 11.47 -3.63 20.13
C GLU A 113 12.70 -3.87 19.25
N GLN A 114 12.54 -3.89 17.92
CA GLN A 114 13.58 -4.25 16.97
C GLN A 114 14.23 -3.05 16.27
N PHE A 115 13.51 -1.94 16.14
CA PHE A 115 13.91 -0.79 15.34
C PHE A 115 13.84 0.53 16.13
N THR A 116 14.20 1.63 15.47
CA THR A 116 14.07 2.98 16.04
C THR A 116 12.62 3.26 16.41
N ARG A 117 12.37 3.47 17.70
CA ARG A 117 11.05 3.67 18.27
C ARG A 117 10.25 4.77 17.56
N MET A 118 9.03 4.43 17.15
CA MET A 118 8.01 5.34 16.62
C MET A 118 6.89 5.52 17.66
N ASN A 119 6.64 6.77 18.05
CA ASN A 119 5.53 7.12 18.94
C ASN A 119 4.30 7.49 18.10
N LEU A 120 3.64 6.48 17.51
CA LEU A 120 2.44 6.68 16.71
C LEU A 120 1.18 6.55 17.56
N VAL A 121 0.23 7.45 17.33
CA VAL A 121 -1.14 7.34 17.85
C VAL A 121 -2.01 6.84 16.71
N LEU A 122 -2.59 5.65 16.86
CA LEU A 122 -3.33 4.97 15.80
C LEU A 122 -4.82 5.35 15.82
N PHE A 123 -5.16 6.62 15.65
CA PHE A 123 -6.55 7.05 15.48
C PHE A 123 -7.13 6.61 14.13
N GLU A 124 -8.43 6.83 13.90
CA GLU A 124 -9.16 6.29 12.74
C GLU A 124 -8.50 6.59 11.39
N ASP A 125 -8.17 7.86 11.09
CA ASP A 125 -7.51 8.20 9.83
C ASP A 125 -6.11 7.55 9.70
N ALA A 126 -5.39 7.40 10.82
CA ALA A 126 -4.09 6.72 10.81
C ALA A 126 -4.24 5.25 10.42
N ILE A 127 -5.26 4.56 10.95
CA ILE A 127 -5.59 3.17 10.60
C ILE A 127 -6.04 3.08 9.13
N GLU A 128 -6.87 4.01 8.66
CA GLU A 128 -7.28 4.04 7.25
C GLU A 128 -6.07 4.23 6.32
N HIS A 129 -5.22 5.21 6.58
CA HIS A 129 -4.02 5.46 5.78
C HIS A 129 -3.05 4.29 5.84
N LEU A 130 -2.83 3.72 7.02
CA LEU A 130 -1.98 2.55 7.20
C LEU A 130 -2.50 1.35 6.39
N THR A 131 -3.81 1.09 6.45
CA THR A 131 -4.47 0.05 5.65
C THR A 131 -4.29 0.28 4.15
N ARG A 132 -4.43 1.53 3.67
CA ARG A 132 -4.22 1.88 2.25
C ARG A 132 -2.77 1.67 1.82
N ILE A 133 -1.81 2.13 2.62
CA ILE A 133 -0.37 1.98 2.33
C ILE A 133 0.00 0.49 2.31
N TYR A 134 -0.43 -0.26 3.33
CA TYR A 134 -0.21 -1.68 3.43
C TYR A 134 -0.76 -2.43 2.22
N ARG A 135 -2.00 -2.13 1.79
CA ARG A 135 -2.59 -2.71 0.57
C ARG A 135 -1.71 -2.46 -0.66
N VAL A 136 -1.17 -1.24 -0.82
CA VAL A 136 -0.28 -0.94 -1.96
C VAL A 136 1.01 -1.75 -1.89
N ILE A 137 1.62 -1.88 -0.70
CA ILE A 137 2.85 -2.68 -0.51
C ILE A 137 2.61 -4.16 -0.83
N ARG A 138 1.44 -4.70 -0.48
CA ARG A 138 1.07 -6.10 -0.74
C ARG A 138 0.73 -6.39 -2.20
N MET A 139 0.47 -5.36 -3.02
CA MET A 139 0.18 -5.54 -4.43
C MET A 139 1.44 -5.66 -5.29
N ASP A 140 1.42 -6.58 -6.25
CA ASP A 140 2.47 -6.69 -7.26
C ASP A 140 2.64 -5.37 -8.02
N LYS A 141 3.89 -4.93 -8.13
CA LYS A 141 4.27 -3.66 -8.78
C LYS A 141 3.53 -2.44 -8.17
N GLY A 142 3.16 -2.53 -6.89
CA GLY A 142 2.51 -1.46 -6.15
C GLY A 142 3.40 -0.22 -6.00
N ASN A 143 2.83 0.95 -6.25
CA ASN A 143 3.44 2.24 -5.97
C ASN A 143 2.38 3.23 -5.47
N ALA A 144 2.78 4.11 -4.56
CA ALA A 144 1.93 5.15 -4.01
C ALA A 144 2.70 6.46 -3.88
N LEU A 145 2.09 7.56 -4.34
CA LEU A 145 2.53 8.91 -4.02
C LEU A 145 1.77 9.38 -2.78
N LEU A 146 2.47 9.53 -1.65
CA LEU A 146 1.87 9.97 -0.41
C LEU A 146 1.92 11.50 -0.31
N VAL A 147 0.77 12.15 -0.51
CA VAL A 147 0.65 13.61 -0.47
C VAL A 147 0.06 14.04 0.88
N GLY A 148 0.67 15.04 1.51
CA GLY A 148 0.18 15.63 2.76
C GLY A 148 1.20 16.56 3.39
N VAL A 149 0.78 17.36 4.36
CA VAL A 149 1.67 18.30 5.07
C VAL A 149 2.77 17.59 5.87
N GLY A 150 3.84 18.31 6.19
CA GLY A 150 4.89 17.81 7.08
C GLY A 150 4.32 17.40 8.45
N GLY A 151 4.85 16.32 9.03
CA GLY A 151 4.38 15.81 10.34
C GLY A 151 3.12 14.94 10.29
N SER A 152 2.48 14.73 9.13
CA SER A 152 1.28 13.90 9.00
C SER A 152 1.51 12.38 9.11
N GLY A 153 2.69 11.93 9.55
CA GLY A 153 3.00 10.52 9.79
C GLY A 153 3.30 9.66 8.55
N LYS A 154 3.33 10.21 7.33
CA LYS A 154 3.53 9.44 6.07
C LYS A 154 4.69 8.43 6.14
N ALA A 155 5.87 8.90 6.55
CA ALA A 155 7.05 8.06 6.65
C ALA A 155 6.89 6.95 7.70
N SER A 156 6.43 7.31 8.91
CA SER A 156 6.25 6.36 10.01
C SER A 156 5.18 5.30 9.72
N LEU A 157 4.04 5.69 9.12
CA LEU A 157 3.01 4.76 8.68
C LEU A 157 3.52 3.84 7.57
N THR A 158 4.36 4.34 6.65
CA THR A 158 4.98 3.50 5.62
C THR A 158 5.93 2.46 6.20
N ARG A 159 6.74 2.84 7.19
CA ARG A 159 7.64 1.89 7.88
C ARG A 159 6.86 0.82 8.63
N LEU A 160 5.79 1.21 9.33
CA LEU A 160 4.94 0.27 10.06
C LEU A 160 4.23 -0.70 9.09
N ALA A 161 3.69 -0.19 7.99
CA ALA A 161 3.08 -1.03 6.95
C ALA A 161 4.10 -1.98 6.29
N ALA A 162 5.30 -1.51 5.99
CA ALA A 162 6.36 -2.35 5.43
C ALA A 162 6.77 -3.46 6.40
N TYR A 163 6.88 -3.15 7.69
CA TYR A 163 7.16 -4.14 8.72
C TYR A 163 6.08 -5.22 8.80
N ALA A 164 4.80 -4.83 8.84
CA ALA A 164 3.67 -5.75 8.80
C ALA A 164 3.63 -6.61 7.52
N ALA A 165 4.16 -6.10 6.42
CA ALA A 165 4.22 -6.79 5.14
C ALA A 165 5.48 -7.66 4.98
N HIS A 166 6.35 -7.69 5.99
CA HIS A 166 7.66 -8.35 5.97
C HIS A 166 8.57 -7.84 4.85
N CYS A 167 8.56 -6.52 4.61
CA CYS A 167 9.42 -5.85 3.64
C CYS A 167 10.52 -5.05 4.36
N GLU A 168 11.76 -5.12 3.90
CA GLU A 168 12.80 -4.19 4.33
C GLU A 168 12.56 -2.81 3.71
N ILE A 169 12.91 -1.74 4.44
CA ILE A 169 12.94 -0.40 3.87
C ILE A 169 14.28 -0.15 3.21
N PHE A 170 14.24 0.38 1.98
CA PHE A 170 15.40 0.98 1.33
C PHE A 170 15.20 2.48 1.20
N GLU A 171 16.20 3.25 1.62
CA GLU A 171 16.23 4.72 1.52
C GLU A 171 17.64 5.15 1.13
N ILE A 172 17.73 6.12 0.22
CA ILE A 172 19.01 6.73 -0.13
C ILE A 172 19.43 7.73 0.94
N LYS A 173 20.74 7.86 1.15
CA LYS A 173 21.33 8.82 2.08
C LYS A 173 22.15 9.82 1.30
N LEU A 174 21.60 11.03 1.14
CA LEU A 174 22.32 12.10 0.45
C LEU A 174 23.56 12.51 1.26
N SER A 175 24.71 12.51 0.59
CA SER A 175 25.97 13.05 1.09
C SER A 175 26.38 14.28 0.27
N ARG A 176 27.39 15.03 0.74
CA ARG A 176 27.94 16.14 -0.03
C ARG A 176 28.49 15.61 -1.37
N GLY A 177 28.03 16.17 -2.48
CA GLY A 177 28.42 15.74 -3.82
C GLY A 177 27.67 14.52 -4.36
N TYR A 178 26.59 14.09 -3.68
CA TYR A 178 25.70 13.05 -4.19
C TYR A 178 25.02 13.51 -5.49
N ASN A 179 25.16 12.70 -6.53
CA ASN A 179 24.77 12.99 -7.91
C ASN A 179 24.12 11.76 -8.56
N GLU A 180 23.73 11.85 -9.84
CA GLU A 180 23.08 10.74 -10.54
C GLU A 180 23.90 9.45 -10.54
N SER A 181 25.24 9.54 -10.66
CA SER A 181 26.11 8.36 -10.61
C SER A 181 26.03 7.67 -9.25
N SER A 182 26.04 8.44 -8.16
CA SER A 182 25.87 7.91 -6.79
C SER A 182 24.51 7.24 -6.62
N PHE A 183 23.45 7.83 -7.19
CA PHE A 183 22.12 7.26 -7.14
C PHE A 183 22.00 5.96 -7.93
N ARG A 184 22.63 5.86 -9.10
CA ARG A 184 22.71 4.61 -9.88
C ARG A 184 23.40 3.49 -9.07
N GLU A 185 24.44 3.79 -8.32
CA GLU A 185 25.09 2.80 -7.45
C GLU A 185 24.17 2.34 -6.30
N ASP A 186 23.44 3.26 -5.65
CA ASP A 186 22.41 2.88 -4.67
C ASP A 186 21.32 2.02 -5.29
N LEU A 187 20.90 2.32 -6.52
CA LEU A 187 19.93 1.51 -7.25
C LEU A 187 20.48 0.12 -7.57
N LYS A 188 21.77 -0.04 -7.91
CA LYS A 188 22.37 -1.38 -8.06
C LYS A 188 22.27 -2.19 -6.77
N ILE A 189 22.52 -1.57 -5.61
CA ILE A 189 22.35 -2.22 -4.30
C ILE A 189 20.90 -2.66 -4.10
N LEU A 190 19.94 -1.79 -4.42
CA LEU A 190 18.51 -2.11 -4.38
C LEU A 190 18.17 -3.32 -5.27
N TYR A 191 18.61 -3.29 -6.53
CA TYR A 191 18.36 -4.39 -7.49
C TYR A 191 19.04 -5.69 -7.09
N ASN A 192 20.23 -5.65 -6.48
CA ASN A 192 20.90 -6.85 -5.95
C ASN A 192 20.13 -7.46 -4.78
N LYS A 193 19.60 -6.63 -3.87
CA LYS A 193 18.71 -7.10 -2.78
C LYS A 193 17.46 -7.80 -3.33
N LEU A 194 16.88 -7.25 -4.38
CA LEU A 194 15.68 -7.80 -5.03
C LEU A 194 15.98 -9.10 -5.80
N GLY A 195 16.98 -9.08 -6.68
CA GLY A 195 17.24 -10.14 -7.66
C GLY A 195 18.15 -11.27 -7.16
N ILE A 196 19.12 -10.95 -6.28
CA ILE A 196 20.12 -11.92 -5.79
C ILE A 196 19.75 -12.39 -4.38
N GLU A 197 19.51 -11.46 -3.45
CA GLU A 197 19.16 -11.81 -2.07
C GLU A 197 17.69 -12.25 -1.91
N ASN A 198 16.86 -12.07 -2.95
CA ASN A 198 15.43 -12.38 -2.96
C ASN A 198 14.66 -11.74 -1.79
N LYS A 199 15.00 -10.49 -1.47
CA LYS A 199 14.35 -9.72 -0.40
C LYS A 199 13.18 -8.92 -0.92
N LYS A 200 12.12 -8.84 -0.13
CA LYS A 200 11.01 -7.92 -0.37
C LYS A 200 11.39 -6.54 0.16
N ILE A 201 11.35 -5.53 -0.71
CA ILE A 201 11.81 -4.17 -0.38
C ILE A 201 10.71 -3.16 -0.66
N VAL A 202 10.55 -2.19 0.24
CA VAL A 202 9.84 -0.93 -0.02
C VAL A 202 10.88 0.18 -0.17
N PHE A 203 10.96 0.74 -1.38
CA PHE A 203 11.81 1.90 -1.64
C PHE A 203 11.08 3.19 -1.25
N MET A 204 11.57 3.85 -0.20
CA MET A 204 11.05 5.14 0.25
C MET A 204 11.85 6.28 -0.37
N PHE A 205 11.18 7.10 -1.18
CA PHE A 205 11.76 8.25 -1.87
C PHE A 205 10.91 9.49 -1.61
N GLY A 206 11.50 10.54 -1.03
CA GLY A 206 10.83 11.78 -0.65
C GLY A 206 11.41 12.99 -1.36
N ASP A 207 10.78 14.15 -1.18
CA ASP A 207 11.24 15.43 -1.74
C ASP A 207 12.65 15.78 -1.27
N GLN A 208 12.98 15.46 -0.02
CA GLN A 208 14.33 15.66 0.53
C GLN A 208 15.41 14.81 -0.16
N HIS A 209 15.04 13.81 -0.96
CA HIS A 209 15.97 12.93 -1.69
C HIS A 209 16.25 13.43 -3.13
N VAL A 210 15.49 14.39 -3.65
CA VAL A 210 15.65 14.90 -5.01
C VAL A 210 16.77 15.95 -5.05
N ALA A 211 18.01 15.50 -5.21
CA ALA A 211 19.16 16.39 -5.35
C ALA A 211 19.32 16.95 -6.78
N GLU A 212 19.00 16.15 -7.79
CA GLU A 212 19.09 16.49 -9.21
C GLU A 212 17.80 16.05 -9.92
N GLU A 213 17.33 16.82 -10.91
CA GLU A 213 16.09 16.50 -11.65
C GLU A 213 16.15 15.12 -12.34
N GLY A 214 17.35 14.70 -12.78
CA GLY A 214 17.58 13.41 -13.43
C GLY A 214 17.19 12.19 -12.57
N PHE A 215 17.11 12.33 -11.24
CA PHE A 215 16.69 11.23 -10.37
C PHE A 215 15.25 10.80 -10.70
N LEU A 216 14.38 11.76 -11.01
CA LEU A 216 12.98 11.49 -11.34
C LEU A 216 12.85 10.72 -12.66
N GLU A 217 13.78 10.90 -13.60
CA GLU A 217 13.83 10.10 -14.82
C GLU A 217 14.17 8.63 -14.50
N LEU A 218 15.11 8.38 -13.59
CA LEU A 218 15.43 7.02 -13.15
C LEU A 218 14.25 6.37 -12.43
N ILE A 219 13.58 7.09 -11.53
CA ILE A 219 12.35 6.61 -10.86
C ILE A 219 11.27 6.29 -11.90
N ASN A 220 11.07 7.15 -12.90
CA ASN A 220 10.09 6.92 -13.96
C ASN A 220 10.41 5.65 -14.77
N ASN A 221 11.68 5.41 -15.09
CA ASN A 221 12.11 4.18 -15.75
C ASN A 221 11.80 2.92 -14.91
N MET A 222 12.03 2.98 -13.59
CA MET A 222 11.67 1.90 -12.67
C MET A 222 10.16 1.63 -12.68
N LEU A 223 9.33 2.68 -12.62
CA LEU A 223 7.88 2.55 -12.57
C LEU A 223 7.26 2.06 -13.89
N THR A 224 7.86 2.42 -15.03
CA THR A 224 7.31 2.12 -16.35
C THR A 224 7.83 0.80 -16.92
N THR A 225 9.13 0.53 -16.78
CA THR A 225 9.79 -0.65 -17.37
C THR A 225 10.18 -1.70 -16.33
N GLY A 226 10.18 -1.35 -15.05
CA GLY A 226 10.66 -2.21 -13.96
C GLY A 226 12.18 -2.15 -13.74
N MET A 227 12.93 -1.49 -14.62
CA MET A 227 14.38 -1.42 -14.56
C MET A 227 14.92 -0.05 -14.97
N VAL A 228 16.12 0.28 -14.53
CA VAL A 228 16.85 1.45 -15.04
C VAL A 228 17.72 1.02 -16.22
N PRO A 229 17.61 1.65 -17.40
CA PRO A 229 18.44 1.33 -18.56
C PRO A 229 19.94 1.51 -18.26
N ALA A 230 20.73 0.57 -18.77
CA ALA A 230 22.20 0.55 -18.60
C ALA A 230 22.65 0.72 -17.14
N LEU A 231 21.88 0.18 -16.18
CA LEU A 231 22.24 0.22 -14.77
C LEU A 231 23.44 -0.68 -14.47
N PHE A 232 23.45 -1.89 -15.02
CA PHE A 232 24.52 -2.88 -14.90
C PHE A 232 25.33 -2.94 -16.19
N ALA A 233 26.65 -3.11 -16.08
CA ALA A 233 27.50 -3.41 -17.23
C ALA A 233 27.16 -4.81 -17.79
N ASP A 234 27.52 -5.08 -19.05
CA ASP A 234 27.21 -6.38 -19.67
C ASP A 234 27.86 -7.57 -18.96
N GLU A 235 28.98 -7.36 -18.27
CA GLU A 235 29.65 -8.38 -17.45
C GLU A 235 28.92 -8.65 -16.11
N GLU A 236 28.10 -7.71 -15.64
CA GLU A 236 27.34 -7.79 -14.39
C GLU A 236 25.91 -8.34 -14.58
N ARG A 237 25.46 -8.51 -15.83
CA ARG A 237 24.11 -8.94 -16.20
C ARG A 237 23.85 -10.43 -16.05
#